data_AF-A0A945KD33-F1
#
_entry.id   AF-A0A945KD33-F1
#
_cell.length_a   1.000
_cell.length_b   1.000
_cell.length_c   1.000
_cell.angle_alpha   90.00
_cell.angle_beta   90.00
_cell.angle_gamma   90.00
#
_symmetry.space_group_name_H-M   'P 1'
#
loop_
_entity.id
_entity.type
_entity.pdbx_description
1 polymer ?
#
loop_
_entity_poly.entity_id
_entity_poly.type
_entity_poly.pdbx_seq_one_letter_code
_entity_poly.pdbx_strand_id
1 'polypeptide(L)'
;MSLLRQFLHRHGQILILAIVLISGFATNLNFISTGARGSDDNLLFYISGLNVFHEKEVLALNNRAVKHFKQKGKTRPHAMKRLILHRDYLNEYTLPGIIHYGVSRVFKPLFDPIPSLYPMYLAQSITIGFVASFAFALSLLIGIFYFIRNSVFSWALGVTIILYGIAFYLPLKDNSFAHLVLQNSFWDMAKNTIEMLLHPSTQFSPLSFPPRSNFALLMIGVFALRWNNAYFLSYLLVILLSFIHLSSSGMLLALLFGMDVVLRPEIFRTPKIAIALLVGMTSFVLRESMFDSLIGTNALYFLIGGTIALCAVVFAVLKTSSLHNALLGDTSLYAVTQKWLLARGTVGADLILLILVWLAIAILTYGVISQLNTELFEPWFKAYNFWGRLAGRLLMVIAPAMLFGICLLTLGKLMAREGAFKHHSIIVVPGLLTFMLGILVWQSANTISADTMPRIASDFFKAEKRISKGPMPKLKAMGFSEAVLYYAISKTVDGRGRPLDRLLR
;
A
#
# COMPACT_ATOMS: atom_id res chain seq x y z
N MET A 1 -43.32 12.14 -6.72
CA MET A 1 -41.99 11.68 -6.23
C MET A 1 -41.92 11.96 -4.73
N SER A 2 -41.55 10.99 -3.88
CA SER A 2 -41.44 11.21 -2.44
C SER A 2 -40.30 12.19 -2.09
N LEU A 3 -40.49 12.99 -1.03
CA LEU A 3 -39.47 13.95 -0.52
C LEU A 3 -38.11 13.28 -0.27
N LEU A 4 -38.12 12.04 0.24
CA LEU A 4 -36.93 11.24 0.47
C LEU A 4 -36.10 11.01 -0.82
N ARG A 5 -36.77 10.85 -1.97
CA ARG A 5 -36.08 10.62 -3.25
C ARG A 5 -35.39 11.87 -3.76
N GLN A 6 -36.03 13.03 -3.63
CA GLN A 6 -35.42 14.31 -3.96
C GLN A 6 -34.24 14.61 -3.02
N PHE A 7 -34.38 14.27 -1.74
CA PHE A 7 -33.30 14.38 -0.76
C PHE A 7 -32.11 13.49 -1.12
N LEU A 8 -32.31 12.18 -1.36
CA LEU A 8 -31.23 11.26 -1.74
C LEU A 8 -30.57 11.64 -3.07
N HIS A 9 -31.33 12.21 -4.01
CA HIS A 9 -30.75 12.68 -5.26
C HIS A 9 -29.86 13.92 -5.07
N ARG A 10 -30.26 14.87 -4.21
CA ARG A 10 -29.48 16.09 -3.93
C ARG A 10 -28.33 15.89 -2.93
N HIS A 11 -28.54 15.06 -1.91
CA HIS A 11 -27.64 14.93 -0.75
C HIS A 11 -27.04 13.54 -0.59
N GLY A 12 -27.47 12.54 -1.39
CA GLY A 12 -27.02 11.17 -1.23
C GLY A 12 -25.50 10.99 -1.40
N GLN A 13 -24.87 11.78 -2.26
CA GLN A 13 -23.40 11.77 -2.40
C GLN A 13 -22.71 12.27 -1.13
N ILE A 14 -23.19 13.35 -0.51
CA ILE A 14 -22.59 13.88 0.72
C ILE A 14 -22.78 12.88 1.86
N LEU A 15 -23.99 12.32 1.97
CA LEU A 15 -24.30 11.30 2.97
C LEU A 15 -23.38 10.08 2.85
N ILE A 16 -23.20 9.54 1.64
CA ILE A 16 -22.35 8.36 1.47
C ILE A 16 -20.87 8.65 1.72
N LEU A 17 -20.39 9.84 1.37
CA LEU A 17 -19.02 10.25 1.68
C LEU A 17 -18.82 10.43 3.20
N ALA A 18 -19.84 10.90 3.93
CA ALA A 18 -19.83 10.91 5.40
C ALA A 18 -19.82 9.48 5.99
N ILE A 19 -20.58 8.55 5.42
CA ILE A 19 -20.54 7.13 5.81
C ILE A 19 -19.14 6.55 5.59
N VAL A 20 -18.51 6.82 4.43
CA VAL A 20 -17.13 6.42 4.11
C VAL A 20 -16.13 6.98 5.12
N LEU A 21 -16.29 8.26 5.48
CA LEU A 21 -15.45 8.91 6.49
C LEU A 21 -15.54 8.20 7.84
N ILE A 22 -16.76 8.02 8.36
CA ILE A 22 -17.00 7.45 9.69
C ILE A 22 -16.57 5.97 9.73
N SER A 23 -17.00 5.16 8.76
CA SER A 23 -16.63 3.74 8.69
C SER A 23 -15.12 3.55 8.51
N GLY A 24 -14.50 4.34 7.62
CA GLY A 24 -13.06 4.31 7.41
C GLY A 24 -12.28 4.58 8.70
N PHE A 25 -12.62 5.65 9.42
CA PHE A 25 -11.97 5.96 10.70
C PHE A 25 -12.25 4.91 11.79
N ALA A 26 -13.50 4.49 11.93
CA ALA A 26 -13.90 3.51 12.93
C ALA A 26 -13.13 2.19 12.74
N THR A 27 -13.01 1.71 11.50
CA THR A 27 -12.23 0.50 11.20
C THR A 27 -10.73 0.73 11.37
N ASN A 28 -10.19 1.87 10.92
CA ASN A 28 -8.76 2.17 11.05
C ASN A 28 -8.29 2.21 12.50
N LEU A 29 -9.08 2.82 13.39
CA LEU A 29 -8.79 2.86 14.82
C LEU A 29 -8.76 1.46 15.44
N ASN A 30 -9.59 0.51 14.96
CA ASN A 30 -9.48 -0.88 15.39
C ASN A 30 -8.20 -1.54 14.92
N PHE A 31 -7.81 -1.36 13.65
CA PHE A 31 -6.56 -1.90 13.14
C PHE A 31 -5.36 -1.36 13.94
N ILE A 32 -5.37 -0.08 14.30
CA ILE A 32 -4.34 0.50 15.18
C ILE A 32 -4.43 -0.13 16.58
N SER A 33 -5.64 -0.22 17.14
CA SER A 33 -5.89 -0.80 18.48
C SER A 33 -5.45 -2.25 18.61
N THR A 34 -5.59 -3.07 17.57
CA THR A 34 -5.22 -4.48 17.62
C THR A 34 -3.82 -4.74 17.10
N GLY A 35 -3.40 -4.05 16.04
CA GLY A 35 -2.19 -4.34 15.28
C GLY A 35 -0.97 -3.48 15.60
N ALA A 36 -1.14 -2.24 16.07
CA ALA A 36 0.01 -1.36 16.31
C ALA A 36 0.83 -1.82 17.53
N ARG A 37 2.15 -1.87 17.36
CA ARG A 37 3.15 -2.33 18.34
C ARG A 37 4.42 -1.48 18.24
N GLY A 38 5.24 -1.46 19.29
CA GLY A 38 6.58 -0.84 19.26
C GLY A 38 7.61 -1.71 18.54
N SER A 39 7.31 -2.11 17.30
CA SER A 39 8.13 -2.97 16.46
C SER A 39 9.11 -2.18 15.59
N ASP A 40 10.09 -2.90 15.03
CA ASP A 40 10.99 -2.42 13.99
C ASP A 40 10.23 -1.89 12.76
N ASP A 41 9.24 -2.62 12.26
CA ASP A 41 8.45 -2.21 11.09
C ASP A 41 7.74 -0.87 11.29
N ASN A 42 7.21 -0.60 12.49
CA ASN A 42 6.52 0.67 12.78
C ASN A 42 7.51 1.80 13.06
N LEU A 43 8.64 1.51 13.69
CA LEU A 43 9.72 2.47 13.90
C LEU A 43 10.34 2.93 12.58
N LEU A 44 10.38 2.07 11.57
CA LEU A 44 10.89 2.43 10.25
C LEU A 44 10.13 3.62 9.64
N PHE A 45 8.81 3.73 9.84
CA PHE A 45 8.05 4.88 9.33
C PHE A 45 8.46 6.19 10.01
N TYR A 46 8.76 6.16 11.31
CA TYR A 46 9.31 7.30 12.02
C TYR A 46 10.72 7.65 11.54
N ILE A 47 11.57 6.65 11.37
CA ILE A 47 12.94 6.83 10.86
C ILE A 47 12.93 7.36 9.43
N SER A 48 12.01 6.94 8.57
CA SER A 48 11.83 7.53 7.24
C SER A 48 11.59 9.04 7.35
N GLY A 49 10.81 9.50 8.33
CA GLY A 49 10.66 10.93 8.63
C GLY A 49 11.97 11.59 9.03
N LEU A 50 12.70 10.99 9.97
CA LEU A 50 14.04 11.47 10.34
C LEU A 50 15.00 11.48 9.15
N ASN A 51 14.91 10.51 8.24
CA ASN A 51 15.77 10.42 7.07
C ASN A 51 15.53 11.59 6.11
N VAL A 52 14.29 12.07 5.97
CA VAL A 52 13.98 13.23 5.12
C VAL A 52 14.64 14.51 5.64
N PHE A 53 14.68 14.71 6.96
CA PHE A 53 15.18 15.97 7.56
C PHE A 53 16.61 15.89 8.12
N HIS A 54 17.11 14.68 8.38
CA HIS A 54 18.40 14.39 9.02
C HIS A 54 19.16 13.26 8.30
N GLU A 55 19.04 13.18 6.97
CA GLU A 55 19.59 12.10 6.13
C GLU A 55 21.04 11.75 6.47
N LYS A 56 21.92 12.76 6.52
CA LYS A 56 23.36 12.56 6.76
C LYS A 56 23.63 11.87 8.10
N GLU A 57 22.90 12.24 9.14
CA GLU A 57 23.06 11.68 10.47
C GLU A 57 22.49 10.25 10.54
N VAL A 58 21.27 10.05 10.03
CA VAL A 58 20.62 8.74 9.98
C VAL A 58 21.48 7.75 9.17
N LEU A 59 21.99 8.17 8.02
CA LEU A 59 22.86 7.37 7.16
C LEU A 59 24.19 7.04 7.85
N ALA A 60 24.82 8.02 8.52
CA ALA A 60 26.06 7.80 9.27
C ALA A 60 25.86 6.77 10.40
N LEU A 61 24.79 6.89 11.18
CA LEU A 61 24.46 5.97 12.27
C LEU A 61 24.16 4.55 11.76
N ASN A 62 23.39 4.43 10.66
CA ASN A 62 23.13 3.14 10.02
C ASN A 62 24.41 2.51 9.46
N ASN A 63 25.27 3.27 8.77
CA ASN A 63 26.54 2.76 8.25
C ASN A 63 27.48 2.30 9.36
N ARG A 64 27.51 3.01 10.49
CA ARG A 64 28.23 2.57 11.70
C ARG A 64 27.69 1.24 12.23
N ALA A 65 26.37 1.09 12.33
CA ALA A 65 25.74 -0.15 12.78
C ALA A 65 26.05 -1.33 11.84
N VAL A 66 25.91 -1.14 10.52
CA VAL A 66 26.25 -2.14 9.50
C VAL A 66 27.71 -2.54 9.59
N LYS A 67 28.64 -1.57 9.66
CA LYS A 67 30.07 -1.83 9.79
C LYS A 67 30.38 -2.65 11.06
N HIS A 68 29.80 -2.27 12.19
CA HIS A 68 29.98 -2.97 13.47
C HIS A 68 29.52 -4.42 13.42
N PHE A 69 28.29 -4.66 12.95
CA PHE A 69 27.73 -6.01 12.90
C PHE A 69 28.39 -6.89 11.84
N LYS A 70 28.98 -6.29 10.79
CA LYS A 70 29.79 -6.98 9.79
C LYS A 70 31.14 -7.39 10.37
N GLN A 71 31.83 -6.47 11.07
CA GLN A 71 33.13 -6.74 11.70
C GLN A 71 33.03 -7.78 12.83
N LYS A 72 31.93 -7.81 13.58
CA LYS A 72 31.73 -8.82 14.64
C LYS A 72 31.66 -10.27 14.11
N GLY A 73 31.43 -10.49 12.81
CA GLY A 73 31.45 -11.81 12.16
C GLY A 73 30.40 -12.82 12.62
N LYS A 74 29.60 -12.50 13.66
CA LYS A 74 28.62 -13.39 14.30
C LYS A 74 27.17 -13.10 13.89
N THR A 75 26.95 -12.12 13.01
CA THR A 75 25.61 -11.75 12.54
C THR A 75 25.20 -12.70 11.43
N ARG A 76 24.01 -13.29 11.53
CA ARG A 76 23.52 -14.19 10.46
C ARG A 76 23.40 -13.42 9.14
N PRO A 77 23.74 -14.03 7.99
CA PRO A 77 23.66 -13.36 6.68
C PRO A 77 22.30 -12.71 6.39
N HIS A 78 21.20 -13.37 6.78
CA HIS A 78 19.84 -12.82 6.69
C HIS A 78 19.67 -11.49 7.42
N ALA A 79 20.09 -11.42 8.69
CA ALA A 79 19.91 -10.22 9.51
C ALA A 79 20.75 -9.05 8.97
N MET A 80 21.95 -9.35 8.43
CA MET A 80 22.78 -8.35 7.77
C MET A 80 22.12 -7.83 6.48
N LYS A 81 21.62 -8.72 5.62
CA LYS A 81 20.90 -8.32 4.39
C LYS A 81 19.66 -7.49 4.71
N ARG A 82 18.88 -7.87 5.73
CA ARG A 82 17.70 -7.11 6.17
C ARG A 82 18.07 -5.71 6.68
N LEU A 83 19.15 -5.60 7.47
CA LEU A 83 19.63 -4.31 7.96
C LEU A 83 20.06 -3.37 6.81
N ILE A 84 20.79 -3.90 5.83
CA ILE A 84 21.21 -3.16 4.64
C ILE A 84 19.98 -2.75 3.83
N LEU A 85 19.07 -3.69 3.58
CA LEU A 85 17.83 -3.42 2.85
C LEU A 85 17.04 -2.29 3.53
N HIS A 86 16.82 -2.35 4.84
CA HIS A 86 16.07 -1.32 5.56
C HIS A 86 16.75 0.06 5.57
N ARG A 87 18.10 0.12 5.56
CA ARG A 87 18.83 1.39 5.38
C ARG A 87 18.53 1.98 4.00
N ASP A 88 18.56 1.15 2.97
CA ASP A 88 18.35 1.60 1.58
C ASP A 88 16.86 1.91 1.30
N TYR A 89 15.96 1.33 2.11
CA TYR A 89 14.50 1.46 2.02
C TYR A 89 13.91 2.70 2.72
N LEU A 90 14.71 3.52 3.39
CA LEU A 90 14.19 4.66 4.17
C LEU A 90 13.46 5.71 3.31
N ASN A 91 13.78 5.77 2.02
CA ASN A 91 13.17 6.68 1.04
C ASN A 91 11.88 6.14 0.40
N GLU A 92 11.46 4.92 0.76
CA GLU A 92 10.24 4.29 0.22
C GLU A 92 8.96 5.04 0.65
N TYR A 93 8.95 5.54 1.88
CA TYR A 93 7.77 6.04 2.58
C TYR A 93 7.89 7.54 2.91
N THR A 94 8.37 8.34 1.97
CA THR A 94 8.69 9.77 2.19
C THR A 94 7.54 10.57 2.80
N LEU A 95 6.35 10.55 2.20
CA LEU A 95 5.20 11.33 2.67
C LEU A 95 4.69 10.85 4.05
N PRO A 96 4.44 9.55 4.28
CA PRO A 96 4.16 9.04 5.63
C PRO A 96 5.24 9.45 6.65
N GLY A 97 6.52 9.38 6.27
CA GLY A 97 7.63 9.82 7.11
C GLY A 97 7.55 11.31 7.47
N ILE A 98 7.28 12.18 6.51
CA ILE A 98 7.06 13.62 6.73
C ILE A 98 5.91 13.85 7.71
N ILE A 99 4.79 13.13 7.55
CA ILE A 99 3.64 13.22 8.47
C ILE A 99 4.05 12.80 9.88
N HIS A 100 4.74 11.66 10.04
CA HIS A 100 5.20 11.19 11.34
C HIS A 100 6.17 12.17 12.01
N TYR A 101 7.08 12.76 11.24
CA TYR A 101 8.01 13.78 11.74
C TYR A 101 7.27 15.06 12.15
N GLY A 102 6.34 15.55 11.31
CA GLY A 102 5.54 16.73 11.63
C GLY A 102 4.74 16.55 12.92
N VAL A 103 4.06 15.40 13.06
CA VAL A 103 3.35 15.03 14.29
C VAL A 103 4.29 14.99 15.49
N SER A 104 5.50 14.45 15.34
CA SER A 104 6.46 14.39 16.44
C SER A 104 6.96 15.76 16.87
N ARG A 105 7.16 16.69 15.93
CA ARG A 105 7.53 18.08 16.27
C ARG A 105 6.43 18.78 17.09
N VAL A 106 5.15 18.48 16.84
CA VAL A 106 4.03 19.02 17.63
C VAL A 106 4.09 18.52 19.08
N PHE A 107 4.44 17.25 19.30
CA PHE A 107 4.53 16.68 20.65
C PHE A 107 5.86 17.00 21.36
N LYS A 108 6.94 17.29 20.62
CA LYS A 108 8.28 17.45 21.18
C LYS A 108 8.35 18.43 22.37
N PRO A 109 7.74 19.63 22.34
CA PRO A 109 7.76 20.58 23.47
C PRO A 109 7.18 20.02 24.77
N LEU A 110 6.19 19.12 24.68
CA LEU A 110 5.54 18.51 25.85
C LEU A 110 6.44 17.49 26.56
N PHE A 111 7.39 16.88 25.83
CA PHE A 111 8.21 15.78 26.33
C PHE A 111 9.69 16.13 26.48
N ASP A 112 10.16 17.23 25.93
CA ASP A 112 11.56 17.68 26.07
C ASP A 112 11.95 18.01 27.52
N PRO A 113 11.08 18.58 28.38
CA PRO A 113 11.42 18.83 29.78
C PRO A 113 11.70 17.56 30.59
N ILE A 114 11.20 16.39 30.15
CA ILE A 114 11.32 15.12 30.86
C ILE A 114 11.93 14.05 29.93
N PRO A 115 13.28 13.98 29.81
CA PRO A 115 13.94 13.09 28.87
C PRO A 115 13.61 11.60 29.05
N SER A 116 13.27 11.18 30.27
CA SER A 116 12.86 9.81 30.59
C SER A 116 11.52 9.38 29.96
N LEU A 117 10.70 10.35 29.51
CA LEU A 117 9.44 10.10 28.82
C LEU A 117 9.59 9.98 27.29
N TYR A 118 10.81 9.87 26.77
CA TYR A 118 11.03 9.64 25.33
C TYR A 118 10.29 8.41 24.77
N PRO A 119 10.17 7.26 25.49
CA PRO A 119 9.32 6.15 25.05
C PRO A 119 7.86 6.56 24.80
N MET A 120 7.30 7.42 25.65
CA MET A 120 5.92 7.90 25.52
C MET A 120 5.78 8.87 24.35
N TYR A 121 6.71 9.83 24.24
CA TYR A 121 6.81 10.74 23.10
C TYR A 121 6.79 9.99 21.76
N LEU A 122 7.61 8.94 21.65
CA LEU A 122 7.74 8.18 20.42
C LEU A 122 6.48 7.34 20.14
N ALA A 123 5.90 6.71 21.18
CA ALA A 123 4.65 5.98 21.06
C ALA A 123 3.50 6.88 20.58
N GLN A 124 3.38 8.08 21.13
CA GLN A 124 2.38 9.06 20.74
C GLN A 124 2.61 9.57 19.31
N SER A 125 3.86 9.89 18.96
CA SER A 125 4.23 10.34 17.62
C SER A 125 3.89 9.31 16.54
N ILE A 126 4.17 8.02 16.80
CA ILE A 126 3.85 6.94 15.87
C ILE A 126 2.34 6.71 15.78
N THR A 127 1.65 6.60 16.92
CA THR A 127 0.19 6.31 16.93
C THR A 127 -0.59 7.41 16.23
N ILE A 128 -0.30 8.68 16.52
CA ILE A 128 -0.97 9.81 15.89
C ILE A 128 -0.49 9.99 14.44
N GLY A 129 0.77 9.67 14.13
CA GLY A 129 1.30 9.65 12.77
C GLY A 129 0.54 8.68 11.86
N PHE A 130 0.15 7.51 12.38
CA PHE A 130 -0.71 6.57 11.67
C PHE A 130 -2.10 7.14 11.39
N VAL A 131 -2.77 7.70 12.39
CA VAL A 131 -4.09 8.32 12.24
C VAL A 131 -4.04 9.47 11.24
N ALA A 132 -3.04 10.35 11.33
CA ALA A 132 -2.87 11.48 10.44
C ALA A 132 -2.60 11.06 8.98
N SER A 133 -1.76 10.03 8.78
CA SER A 133 -1.46 9.49 7.45
C SER A 133 -2.71 8.87 6.81
N PHE A 134 -3.50 8.12 7.58
CA PHE A 134 -4.76 7.54 7.11
C PHE A 134 -5.80 8.64 6.82
N ALA A 135 -5.94 9.62 7.71
CA ALA A 135 -6.85 10.76 7.54
C ALA A 135 -6.54 11.51 6.24
N PHE A 136 -5.27 11.74 5.93
CA PHE A 136 -4.84 12.35 4.69
C PHE A 136 -5.26 11.52 3.47
N ALA A 137 -4.98 10.20 3.47
CA ALA A 137 -5.33 9.31 2.37
C ALA A 137 -6.85 9.21 2.16
N LEU A 138 -7.62 9.08 3.24
CA LEU A 138 -9.08 9.02 3.19
C LEU A 138 -9.69 10.34 2.69
N SER A 139 -9.16 11.49 3.14
CA SER A 139 -9.61 12.81 2.69
C SER A 139 -9.35 13.02 1.20
N LEU A 140 -8.18 12.60 0.71
CA LEU A 140 -7.85 12.65 -0.71
C LEU A 140 -8.78 11.74 -1.52
N LEU A 141 -9.08 10.52 -1.03
CA LEU A 141 -10.03 9.62 -1.66
C LEU A 141 -11.44 10.25 -1.73
N ILE A 142 -11.94 10.80 -0.63
CA ILE A 142 -13.22 11.50 -0.59
C ILE A 142 -13.23 12.68 -1.56
N GLY A 143 -12.15 13.46 -1.63
CA GLY A 143 -11.98 14.56 -2.57
C GLY A 143 -12.07 14.11 -4.03
N ILE A 144 -11.47 12.96 -4.38
CA ILE A 144 -11.57 12.35 -5.71
C ILE A 144 -13.02 12.01 -6.05
N PHE A 145 -13.75 11.37 -5.15
CA PHE A 145 -15.14 10.98 -5.42
C PHE A 145 -16.08 12.18 -5.42
N TYR A 146 -15.79 13.21 -4.62
CA TYR A 146 -16.46 14.51 -4.70
C TYR A 146 -16.24 15.17 -6.08
N PHE A 147 -15.01 15.12 -6.61
CA PHE A 147 -14.66 15.62 -7.94
C PHE A 147 -15.37 14.84 -9.07
N ILE A 148 -15.45 13.50 -8.98
CA ILE A 148 -16.09 12.65 -10.00
C ILE A 148 -17.60 12.97 -10.15
N ARG A 149 -18.27 13.44 -9.08
CA ARG A 149 -19.70 13.82 -9.08
C ARG A 149 -20.64 12.74 -9.64
N ASN A 150 -20.26 11.47 -9.51
CA ASN A 150 -21.07 10.32 -9.92
C ASN A 150 -21.55 9.58 -8.67
N SER A 151 -22.88 9.54 -8.51
CA SER A 151 -23.50 8.88 -7.35
C SER A 151 -23.21 7.39 -7.31
N VAL A 152 -23.22 6.70 -8.46
CA VAL A 152 -22.95 5.24 -8.53
C VAL A 152 -21.54 4.92 -8.04
N PHE A 153 -20.55 5.74 -8.42
CA PHE A 153 -19.18 5.63 -7.92
C PHE A 153 -19.14 5.81 -6.41
N SER A 154 -19.80 6.84 -5.89
CA SER A 154 -19.80 7.14 -4.45
C SER A 154 -20.49 6.04 -3.64
N TRP A 155 -21.58 5.46 -4.15
CA TRP A 155 -22.24 4.28 -3.56
C TRP A 155 -21.34 3.04 -3.60
N ALA A 156 -20.67 2.77 -4.73
CA ALA A 156 -19.74 1.67 -4.85
C ALA A 156 -18.56 1.80 -3.87
N LEU A 157 -18.07 3.02 -3.65
CA LEU A 157 -17.06 3.29 -2.62
C LEU A 157 -17.60 2.98 -1.23
N GLY A 158 -18.79 3.48 -0.88
CA GLY A 158 -19.41 3.21 0.42
C GLY A 158 -19.58 1.72 0.71
N VAL A 159 -20.08 0.96 -0.26
CA VAL A 159 -20.18 -0.52 -0.16
C VAL A 159 -18.79 -1.13 0.03
N THR A 160 -17.80 -0.73 -0.76
CA THR A 160 -16.43 -1.28 -0.69
C THR A 160 -15.80 -1.07 0.68
N ILE A 161 -15.88 0.15 1.22
CA ILE A 161 -15.31 0.50 2.53
C ILE A 161 -16.03 -0.27 3.64
N ILE A 162 -17.36 -0.38 3.60
CA ILE A 162 -18.11 -1.15 4.58
C ILE A 162 -17.78 -2.64 4.51
N LEU A 163 -17.64 -3.23 3.31
CA LEU A 163 -17.24 -4.63 3.17
C LEU A 163 -15.86 -4.89 3.77
N TYR A 164 -14.87 -4.02 3.54
CA TYR A 164 -13.56 -4.11 4.21
C TYR A 164 -13.65 -3.88 5.71
N GLY A 165 -14.55 -3.01 6.17
CA GLY A 165 -14.81 -2.79 7.59
C GLY A 165 -15.35 -4.05 8.26
N ILE A 166 -16.33 -4.71 7.63
CA ILE A 166 -16.96 -5.93 8.16
C ILE A 166 -15.99 -7.11 8.08
N ALA A 167 -15.21 -7.19 7.00
CA ALA A 167 -14.20 -8.22 6.80
C ALA A 167 -13.30 -8.38 8.04
N PHE A 168 -12.90 -7.28 8.67
CA PHE A 168 -12.09 -7.28 9.90
C PHE A 168 -12.64 -8.15 11.03
N TYR A 169 -13.97 -8.25 11.14
CA TYR A 169 -14.66 -8.99 12.20
C TYR A 169 -15.03 -10.43 11.82
N LEU A 170 -14.72 -10.85 10.60
CA LEU A 170 -14.95 -12.23 10.21
C LEU A 170 -14.02 -13.15 11.04
N PRO A 171 -14.52 -14.30 11.54
CA PRO A 171 -13.73 -15.25 12.32
C PRO A 171 -12.82 -16.09 11.41
N LEU A 172 -12.07 -15.42 10.54
CA LEU A 172 -11.10 -16.02 9.63
C LEU A 172 -9.69 -15.91 10.22
N LYS A 173 -8.79 -16.77 9.75
CA LYS A 173 -7.40 -16.76 10.22
C LYS A 173 -6.67 -15.57 9.64
N ASP A 174 -5.96 -14.85 10.51
CA ASP A 174 -4.98 -13.84 10.11
C ASP A 174 -3.83 -14.51 9.34
N ASN A 175 -3.96 -14.57 8.03
CA ASN A 175 -2.92 -15.10 7.16
C ASN A 175 -1.85 -14.02 6.91
N SER A 176 -0.59 -14.39 7.12
CA SER A 176 0.55 -13.58 6.70
C SER A 176 0.99 -14.00 5.31
N PHE A 177 1.71 -13.13 4.61
CA PHE A 177 2.22 -13.46 3.28
C PHE A 177 3.13 -14.70 3.25
N ALA A 178 3.84 -14.99 4.35
CA ALA A 178 4.61 -16.22 4.48
C ALA A 178 3.72 -17.47 4.35
N HIS A 179 2.44 -17.40 4.73
CA HIS A 179 1.46 -18.46 4.57
C HIS A 179 0.99 -18.63 3.12
N LEU A 180 1.23 -17.69 2.21
CA LEU A 180 0.97 -17.94 0.78
C LEU A 180 2.11 -18.69 0.11
N VAL A 181 3.33 -18.40 0.57
CA VAL A 181 4.56 -18.82 -0.08
C VAL A 181 5.10 -20.15 0.45
N LEU A 182 4.92 -20.41 1.75
CA LEU A 182 5.42 -21.60 2.40
C LEU A 182 4.30 -22.64 2.52
N GLN A 183 3.78 -23.09 1.37
CA GLN A 183 2.71 -24.09 1.30
C GLN A 183 3.18 -25.37 0.63
N ASN A 184 2.65 -26.49 1.14
CA ASN A 184 2.97 -27.82 0.63
C ASN A 184 2.17 -28.15 -0.65
N SER A 185 1.13 -27.39 -0.96
CA SER A 185 0.30 -27.59 -2.14
C SER A 185 -0.23 -26.27 -2.73
N PHE A 186 -0.52 -26.30 -4.04
CA PHE A 186 -1.18 -25.20 -4.74
C PHE A 186 -2.58 -24.89 -4.15
N TRP A 187 -3.31 -25.92 -3.71
CA TRP A 187 -4.65 -25.75 -3.14
C TRP A 187 -4.62 -25.03 -1.79
N ASP A 188 -3.62 -25.28 -0.96
CA ASP A 188 -3.43 -24.54 0.29
C ASP A 188 -3.10 -23.07 0.03
N MET A 189 -2.24 -22.79 -0.96
CA MET A 189 -1.98 -21.42 -1.40
C MET A 189 -3.27 -20.74 -1.88
N ALA A 190 -4.07 -21.39 -2.72
CA ALA A 190 -5.32 -20.85 -3.23
C ALA A 190 -6.31 -20.56 -2.09
N LYS A 191 -6.48 -21.49 -1.15
CA LYS A 191 -7.31 -21.32 0.05
C LYS A 191 -6.85 -20.14 0.90
N ASN A 192 -5.56 -20.08 1.26
CA ASN A 192 -5.01 -18.98 2.06
C ASN A 192 -5.11 -17.63 1.35
N THR A 193 -5.01 -17.64 0.02
CA THR A 193 -5.20 -16.43 -0.80
C THR A 193 -6.64 -15.95 -0.73
N ILE A 194 -7.63 -16.84 -0.87
CA ILE A 194 -9.05 -16.50 -0.71
C ILE A 194 -9.32 -15.99 0.71
N GLU A 195 -8.84 -16.69 1.74
CA GLU A 195 -9.00 -16.25 3.13
C GLU A 195 -8.40 -14.86 3.36
N MET A 196 -7.22 -14.59 2.80
CA MET A 196 -6.58 -13.28 2.92
C MET A 196 -7.29 -12.18 2.10
N LEU A 197 -7.97 -12.51 1.00
CA LEU A 197 -8.82 -11.57 0.27
C LEU A 197 -10.10 -11.23 1.05
N LEU A 198 -10.68 -12.22 1.74
CA LEU A 198 -11.90 -12.07 2.55
C LEU A 198 -11.63 -11.44 3.92
N HIS A 199 -10.44 -11.67 4.49
CA HIS A 199 -9.99 -11.13 5.77
C HIS A 199 -8.54 -10.65 5.64
N PRO A 200 -8.35 -9.46 5.03
CA PRO A 200 -7.01 -8.92 4.85
C PRO A 200 -6.44 -8.49 6.20
N SER A 201 -5.28 -9.04 6.56
CA SER A 201 -4.59 -8.66 7.78
C SER A 201 -4.15 -7.18 7.77
N THR A 202 -3.64 -6.69 8.90
CA THR A 202 -3.15 -5.32 9.08
C THR A 202 -2.16 -4.85 8.01
N GLN A 203 -1.46 -5.76 7.33
CA GLN A 203 -0.49 -5.42 6.29
C GLN A 203 -1.10 -5.17 4.91
N PHE A 204 -2.35 -5.58 4.69
CA PHE A 204 -2.97 -5.65 3.36
C PHE A 204 -4.34 -4.98 3.29
N SER A 205 -5.03 -4.81 4.41
CA SER A 205 -6.32 -4.11 4.41
C SER A 205 -6.14 -2.65 4.00
N PRO A 206 -6.97 -2.10 3.08
CA PRO A 206 -6.91 -0.67 2.73
C PRO A 206 -7.34 0.23 3.89
N LEU A 207 -7.99 -0.33 4.93
CA LEU A 207 -8.43 0.42 6.11
C LEU A 207 -7.45 0.33 7.28
N SER A 208 -6.35 -0.40 7.13
CA SER A 208 -5.30 -0.48 8.16
C SER A 208 -4.36 0.74 8.12
N PHE A 209 -3.40 0.79 9.03
CA PHE A 209 -2.54 1.95 9.31
C PHE A 209 -1.18 2.02 8.59
N PRO A 210 -0.55 0.93 8.12
CA PRO A 210 0.72 1.04 7.41
C PRO A 210 0.59 1.86 6.11
N PRO A 211 1.66 2.51 5.62
CA PRO A 211 1.66 3.23 4.34
C PRO A 211 1.14 2.40 3.15
N ARG A 212 1.39 1.09 3.18
CA ARG A 212 0.86 0.12 2.21
C ARG A 212 -0.67 0.14 2.13
N SER A 213 -1.33 0.22 3.27
CA SER A 213 -2.79 0.32 3.38
C SER A 213 -3.30 1.64 2.80
N ASN A 214 -2.64 2.76 3.13
CA ASN A 214 -2.97 4.07 2.57
C ASN A 214 -2.80 4.10 1.04
N PHE A 215 -1.77 3.43 0.51
CA PHE A 215 -1.58 3.25 -0.93
C PHE A 215 -2.72 2.42 -1.55
N ALA A 216 -3.07 1.28 -0.95
CA ALA A 216 -4.15 0.41 -1.43
C ALA A 216 -5.52 1.11 -1.40
N LEU A 217 -5.78 1.93 -0.38
CA LEU A 217 -6.96 2.78 -0.29
C LEU A 217 -7.04 3.77 -1.45
N LEU A 218 -5.95 4.48 -1.74
CA LEU A 218 -5.91 5.47 -2.82
C LEU A 218 -5.88 4.85 -4.21
N MET A 219 -5.52 3.58 -4.34
CA MET A 219 -5.66 2.87 -5.61
C MET A 219 -7.11 2.78 -6.07
N ILE A 220 -8.07 2.71 -5.14
CA ILE A 220 -9.50 2.86 -5.46
C ILE A 220 -9.73 4.18 -6.20
N GLY A 221 -9.10 5.27 -5.74
CA GLY A 221 -9.14 6.58 -6.38
C GLY A 221 -8.49 6.61 -7.77
N VAL A 222 -7.35 5.92 -7.95
CA VAL A 222 -6.67 5.77 -9.25
C VAL A 222 -7.62 5.15 -10.27
N PHE A 223 -8.20 3.98 -9.96
CA PHE A 223 -9.14 3.32 -10.87
C PHE A 223 -10.46 4.07 -11.01
N ALA A 224 -10.95 4.75 -9.97
CA ALA A 224 -12.13 5.60 -10.07
C ALA A 224 -11.93 6.76 -11.08
N LEU A 225 -10.82 7.47 -11.00
CA LEU A 225 -10.47 8.52 -11.97
C LEU A 225 -10.37 7.95 -13.38
N ARG A 226 -9.72 6.79 -13.52
CA ARG A 226 -9.53 6.10 -14.79
C ARG A 226 -10.85 5.62 -15.42
N TRP A 227 -11.74 5.04 -14.63
CA TRP A 227 -13.08 4.61 -15.07
C TRP A 227 -14.02 5.78 -15.32
N ASN A 228 -13.69 6.97 -14.80
CA ASN A 228 -14.30 8.24 -15.16
C ASN A 228 -13.58 8.97 -16.31
N ASN A 229 -12.71 8.28 -17.06
CA ASN A 229 -11.93 8.83 -18.19
C ASN A 229 -10.96 9.98 -17.84
N ALA A 230 -10.65 10.20 -16.56
CA ALA A 230 -9.69 11.20 -16.10
C ALA A 230 -8.26 10.63 -16.03
N TYR A 231 -7.76 10.09 -17.14
CA TYR A 231 -6.47 9.39 -17.21
C TYR A 231 -5.28 10.21 -16.72
N PHE A 232 -5.21 11.49 -17.11
CA PHE A 232 -4.14 12.39 -16.66
C PHE A 232 -4.10 12.49 -15.13
N LEU A 233 -5.25 12.67 -14.48
CA LEU A 233 -5.34 12.72 -13.02
C LEU A 233 -5.02 11.38 -12.37
N SER A 234 -5.37 10.26 -13.02
CA SER A 234 -5.00 8.92 -12.57
C SER A 234 -3.47 8.75 -12.55
N TYR A 235 -2.77 9.12 -13.63
CA TYR A 235 -1.31 9.07 -13.67
C TYR A 235 -0.66 10.05 -12.69
N LEU A 236 -1.18 11.27 -12.56
CA LEU A 236 -0.71 12.23 -11.57
C LEU A 236 -0.84 11.70 -10.14
N LEU A 237 -1.97 11.04 -9.82
CA LEU A 237 -2.16 10.39 -8.54
C LEU A 237 -1.12 9.30 -8.32
N VAL A 238 -0.80 8.47 -9.31
CA VAL A 238 0.28 7.45 -9.18
C VAL A 238 1.64 8.07 -8.90
N ILE A 239 1.97 9.22 -9.51
CA ILE A 239 3.19 9.97 -9.17
C ILE A 239 3.17 10.39 -7.70
N LEU A 240 2.04 10.93 -7.21
CA LEU A 240 1.90 11.28 -5.79
C LEU A 240 1.99 10.05 -4.87
N LEU A 241 1.44 8.91 -5.30
CA LEU A 241 1.54 7.65 -4.58
C LEU A 241 2.98 7.14 -4.46
N SER A 242 3.90 7.57 -5.34
CA SER A 242 5.34 7.26 -5.20
C SER A 242 6.00 7.89 -3.97
N PHE A 243 5.33 8.85 -3.32
CA PHE A 243 5.75 9.37 -2.02
C PHE A 243 5.11 8.61 -0.85
N ILE A 244 4.02 7.88 -1.08
CA ILE A 244 3.39 7.02 -0.07
C ILE A 244 4.07 5.66 -0.04
N HIS A 245 4.32 5.06 -1.21
CA HIS A 245 4.99 3.77 -1.36
C HIS A 245 5.62 3.66 -2.75
N LEU A 246 6.92 3.89 -2.84
CA LEU A 246 7.64 4.00 -4.11
C LEU A 246 7.57 2.72 -4.96
N SER A 247 7.96 1.56 -4.44
CA SER A 247 7.97 0.30 -5.21
C SER A 247 6.58 -0.09 -5.70
N SER A 248 5.55 0.01 -4.85
CA SER A 248 4.17 -0.27 -5.27
C SER A 248 3.66 0.71 -6.32
N SER A 249 4.08 1.98 -6.27
CA SER A 249 3.73 2.96 -7.30
C SER A 249 4.34 2.63 -8.67
N GLY A 250 5.60 2.18 -8.70
CA GLY A 250 6.26 1.78 -9.95
C GLY A 250 5.60 0.57 -10.58
N MET A 251 5.25 -0.44 -9.77
CA MET A 251 4.49 -1.61 -10.24
C MET A 251 3.10 -1.22 -10.77
N LEU A 252 2.39 -0.34 -10.06
CA LEU A 252 1.09 0.16 -10.51
C LEU A 252 1.23 0.97 -11.81
N LEU A 253 2.27 1.78 -11.95
CA LEU A 253 2.54 2.55 -13.16
C LEU A 253 2.79 1.64 -14.36
N ALA A 254 3.60 0.59 -14.19
CA ALA A 254 3.84 -0.42 -15.22
C ALA A 254 2.55 -1.18 -15.58
N LEU A 255 1.73 -1.53 -14.59
CA LEU A 255 0.44 -2.18 -14.78
C LEU A 255 -0.52 -1.29 -15.59
N LEU A 256 -0.69 -0.03 -15.20
CA LEU A 256 -1.57 0.90 -15.90
C LEU A 256 -1.09 1.15 -17.33
N PHE A 257 0.21 1.35 -17.52
CA PHE A 257 0.80 1.49 -18.84
C PHE A 257 0.51 0.27 -19.72
N GLY A 258 0.75 -0.94 -19.21
CA GLY A 258 0.44 -2.19 -19.93
C GLY A 258 -1.05 -2.31 -20.28
N MET A 259 -1.94 -2.01 -19.33
CA MET A 259 -3.38 -2.02 -19.57
C MET A 259 -3.79 -1.00 -20.64
N ASP A 260 -3.18 0.18 -20.65
CA ASP A 260 -3.48 1.23 -21.62
C ASP A 260 -2.92 0.93 -23.00
N VAL A 261 -1.74 0.33 -23.11
CA VAL A 261 -1.22 -0.19 -24.37
C VAL A 261 -2.14 -1.28 -24.93
N VAL A 262 -2.71 -2.13 -24.08
CA VAL A 262 -3.59 -3.22 -24.51
C VAL A 262 -5.00 -2.74 -24.87
N LEU A 263 -5.58 -1.83 -24.09
CA LEU A 263 -6.99 -1.46 -24.22
C LEU A 263 -7.22 -0.14 -24.95
N ARG A 264 -6.32 0.84 -24.80
CA ARG A 264 -6.59 2.25 -25.10
C ARG A 264 -5.31 3.00 -25.55
N PRO A 265 -4.54 2.47 -26.52
CA PRO A 265 -3.23 3.05 -26.83
C PRO A 265 -3.33 4.50 -27.35
N GLU A 266 -4.49 4.92 -27.83
CA GLU A 266 -4.79 6.29 -28.26
C GLU A 266 -4.66 7.34 -27.15
N ILE A 267 -4.78 6.99 -25.85
CA ILE A 267 -4.63 7.97 -24.76
C ILE A 267 -3.24 8.62 -24.77
N PHE A 268 -2.22 7.89 -25.24
CA PHE A 268 -0.84 8.36 -25.29
C PHE A 268 -0.61 9.40 -26.40
N ARG A 269 -1.59 9.62 -27.28
CA ARG A 269 -1.57 10.77 -28.21
C ARG A 269 -1.76 12.10 -27.49
N THR A 270 -2.27 12.09 -26.26
CA THR A 270 -2.42 13.29 -25.44
C THR A 270 -1.09 13.63 -24.74
N PRO A 271 -0.42 14.74 -25.08
CA PRO A 271 0.93 15.02 -24.57
C PRO A 271 1.03 15.05 -23.04
N LYS A 272 -0.01 15.57 -22.37
CA LYS A 272 -0.05 15.64 -20.90
C LYS A 272 0.01 14.25 -20.24
N ILE A 273 -0.59 13.23 -20.84
CA ILE A 273 -0.56 11.85 -20.32
C ILE A 273 0.82 11.25 -20.53
N ALA A 274 1.41 11.43 -21.71
CA ALA A 274 2.77 10.96 -22.00
C ALA A 274 3.81 11.61 -21.08
N ILE A 275 3.69 12.93 -20.82
CA ILE A 275 4.55 13.64 -19.87
C ILE A 275 4.36 13.09 -18.46
N ALA A 276 3.13 12.89 -18.00
CA ALA A 276 2.87 12.32 -16.67
C ALA A 276 3.49 10.93 -16.51
N LEU A 277 3.35 10.06 -17.53
CA LEU A 277 3.99 8.75 -17.55
C LEU A 277 5.51 8.86 -17.48
N LEU A 278 6.12 9.71 -18.30
CA LEU A 278 7.57 9.92 -18.32
C LEU A 278 8.09 10.42 -16.97
N VAL A 279 7.41 11.40 -16.37
CA VAL A 279 7.75 11.92 -15.04
C VAL A 279 7.62 10.83 -13.98
N GLY A 280 6.55 10.04 -14.02
CA GLY A 280 6.33 8.93 -13.09
C GLY A 280 7.41 7.86 -13.18
N MET A 281 7.74 7.44 -14.41
CA MET A 281 8.79 6.45 -14.66
C MET A 281 10.16 6.99 -14.22
N THR A 282 10.48 8.23 -14.57
CA THR A 282 11.75 8.87 -14.18
C THR A 282 11.87 8.99 -12.66
N SER A 283 10.80 9.44 -11.99
CA SER A 283 10.76 9.55 -10.52
C SER A 283 10.93 8.19 -9.85
N PHE A 284 10.30 7.13 -10.38
CA PHE A 284 10.47 5.78 -9.88
C PHE A 284 11.93 5.35 -10.03
N VAL A 285 12.47 5.41 -11.24
CA VAL A 285 13.83 4.98 -11.57
C VAL A 285 14.90 5.68 -10.74
N LEU A 286 14.80 7.00 -10.56
CA LEU A 286 15.82 7.77 -9.85
C LEU A 286 15.79 7.55 -8.33
N ARG A 287 14.66 7.09 -7.78
CA ARG A 287 14.49 6.93 -6.33
C ARG A 287 14.51 5.47 -5.87
N GLU A 288 14.23 4.54 -6.77
CA GLU A 288 14.03 3.13 -6.45
C GLU A 288 15.37 2.42 -6.24
N SER A 289 15.69 2.11 -4.99
CA SER A 289 16.93 1.45 -4.56
C SER A 289 16.74 -0.04 -4.24
N MET A 290 15.49 -0.50 -4.05
CA MET A 290 15.22 -1.86 -3.62
C MET A 290 15.52 -2.86 -4.74
N PHE A 291 15.19 -2.53 -5.98
CA PHE A 291 15.45 -3.41 -7.14
C PHE A 291 16.95 -3.67 -7.33
N ASP A 292 17.79 -2.65 -7.13
CA ASP A 292 19.25 -2.80 -7.16
C ASP A 292 19.73 -3.78 -6.09
N SER A 293 19.19 -3.68 -4.87
CA SER A 293 19.57 -4.56 -3.76
C SER A 293 19.10 -6.02 -3.93
N LEU A 294 17.99 -6.23 -4.65
CA LEU A 294 17.35 -7.55 -4.79
C LEU A 294 17.76 -8.29 -6.06
N ILE A 295 17.87 -7.60 -7.20
CA ILE A 295 18.09 -8.20 -8.53
C ILE A 295 19.48 -7.82 -9.09
N GLY A 296 20.10 -6.76 -8.57
CA GLY A 296 21.39 -6.24 -9.04
C GLY A 296 21.23 -5.07 -10.01
N THR A 297 22.22 -4.18 -10.03
CA THR A 297 22.23 -2.92 -10.80
C THR A 297 21.97 -3.10 -12.30
N ASN A 298 22.46 -4.19 -12.90
CA ASN A 298 22.23 -4.47 -14.31
C ASN A 298 20.73 -4.67 -14.63
N ALA A 299 19.97 -5.29 -13.72
CA ALA A 299 18.56 -5.56 -13.93
C ALA A 299 17.71 -4.28 -13.88
N LEU A 300 18.10 -3.30 -13.06
CA LEU A 300 17.44 -1.99 -13.07
C LEU A 300 17.66 -1.28 -14.41
N TYR A 301 18.89 -1.27 -14.93
CA TYR A 301 19.16 -0.71 -16.27
C TYR A 301 18.40 -1.43 -17.38
N PHE A 302 18.25 -2.76 -17.29
CA PHE A 302 17.42 -3.53 -18.24
C PHE A 302 15.93 -3.18 -18.12
N LEU A 303 15.40 -2.97 -16.92
CA LEU A 303 14.01 -2.55 -16.71
C LEU A 303 13.77 -1.14 -17.25
N ILE A 304 14.70 -0.21 -17.00
CA ILE A 304 14.66 1.16 -17.53
C ILE A 304 14.73 1.14 -19.06
N GLY A 305 15.78 0.53 -19.61
CA GLY A 305 16.01 0.44 -21.04
C GLY A 305 14.86 -0.27 -21.76
N GLY A 306 14.36 -1.37 -21.18
CA GLY A 306 13.20 -2.10 -21.68
C GLY A 306 11.92 -1.26 -21.67
N THR A 307 11.67 -0.49 -20.60
CA THR A 307 10.49 0.38 -20.50
C THR A 307 10.56 1.54 -21.49
N ILE A 308 11.73 2.18 -21.63
CA ILE A 308 11.96 3.25 -22.61
C ILE A 308 11.80 2.70 -24.04
N ALA A 309 12.40 1.55 -24.33
CA ALA A 309 12.28 0.90 -25.62
C ALA A 309 10.81 0.54 -25.93
N LEU A 310 10.08 0.00 -24.96
CA LEU A 310 8.65 -0.31 -25.11
C LEU A 310 7.82 0.95 -25.35
N CYS A 311 8.07 2.05 -24.62
CA CYS A 311 7.41 3.33 -24.86
C CYS A 311 7.73 3.87 -26.26
N ALA A 312 8.98 3.77 -26.70
CA ALA A 312 9.40 4.19 -28.05
C ALA A 312 8.73 3.34 -29.13
N VAL A 313 8.63 2.01 -28.93
CA VAL A 313 7.91 1.09 -29.83
C VAL A 313 6.43 1.45 -29.89
N VAL A 314 5.76 1.61 -28.74
CA VAL A 314 4.35 2.02 -28.69
C VAL A 314 4.14 3.33 -29.42
N PHE A 315 5.01 4.32 -29.21
CA PHE A 315 4.94 5.61 -29.90
C PHE A 315 5.16 5.47 -31.41
N ALA A 316 6.15 4.67 -31.84
CA ALA A 316 6.43 4.41 -33.24
C ALA A 316 5.25 3.70 -33.93
N VAL A 317 4.67 2.69 -33.29
CA VAL A 317 3.47 1.97 -33.78
C VAL A 317 2.26 2.90 -33.86
N LEU A 318 2.09 3.82 -32.91
CA LEU A 318 0.98 4.77 -32.90
C LEU A 318 1.10 5.91 -33.92
N LYS A 319 2.33 6.30 -34.27
CA LYS A 319 2.63 7.39 -35.22
C LYS A 319 2.75 6.91 -36.66
N THR A 320 3.14 5.66 -36.87
CA THR A 320 3.41 5.09 -38.20
C THR A 320 2.21 4.29 -38.67
N SER A 321 1.49 4.79 -39.68
CA SER A 321 0.24 4.17 -40.16
C SER A 321 0.44 2.73 -40.66
N SER A 322 1.58 2.42 -41.29
CA SER A 322 1.88 1.07 -41.77
C SER A 322 2.08 0.07 -40.62
N LEU A 323 2.88 0.43 -39.60
CA LEU A 323 3.07 -0.40 -38.39
C LEU A 323 1.78 -0.51 -37.58
N HIS A 324 1.01 0.57 -37.48
CA HIS A 324 -0.30 0.57 -36.85
C HIS A 324 -1.22 -0.45 -37.52
N ASN A 325 -1.36 -0.40 -38.85
CA ASN A 325 -2.24 -1.31 -39.57
C ASN A 325 -1.72 -2.75 -39.56
N ALA A 326 -0.41 -2.96 -39.56
CA ALA A 326 0.19 -4.30 -39.51
C ALA A 326 -0.01 -5.01 -38.15
N LEU A 327 0.13 -4.27 -37.04
CA LEU A 327 0.07 -4.85 -35.68
C LEU A 327 -1.31 -4.71 -35.04
N LEU A 328 -2.00 -3.60 -35.28
CA LEU A 328 -3.25 -3.20 -34.64
C LEU A 328 -4.42 -3.09 -35.65
N GLY A 329 -4.23 -3.51 -36.90
CA GLY A 329 -5.28 -3.50 -37.92
C GLY A 329 -6.48 -4.36 -37.53
N ASP A 330 -7.64 -4.07 -38.13
CA ASP A 330 -8.94 -4.61 -37.71
C ASP A 330 -9.06 -6.15 -37.68
N THR A 331 -8.20 -6.83 -38.43
CA THR A 331 -8.14 -8.29 -38.53
C THR A 331 -7.09 -8.94 -37.62
N SER A 332 -6.28 -8.15 -36.89
CA SER A 332 -5.25 -8.69 -36.02
C SER A 332 -5.86 -9.32 -34.77
N LEU A 333 -5.20 -10.37 -34.24
CA LEU A 333 -5.61 -11.00 -32.97
C LEU A 333 -5.70 -9.98 -31.83
N TYR A 334 -4.83 -8.97 -31.84
CA TYR A 334 -4.87 -7.85 -30.91
C TYR A 334 -6.18 -7.08 -31.04
N ALA A 335 -6.56 -6.65 -32.25
CA ALA A 335 -7.78 -5.86 -32.46
C ALA A 335 -9.04 -6.65 -32.10
N VAL A 336 -9.07 -7.95 -32.41
CA VAL A 336 -10.17 -8.85 -32.01
C VAL A 336 -10.26 -8.95 -30.48
N THR A 337 -9.12 -9.16 -29.80
CA THR A 337 -9.06 -9.26 -28.34
C THR A 337 -9.44 -7.95 -27.66
N GLN A 338 -8.94 -6.82 -28.17
CA GLN A 338 -9.25 -5.48 -27.68
C GLN A 338 -10.73 -5.18 -27.85
N LYS A 339 -11.33 -5.42 -29.02
CA LYS A 339 -12.77 -5.24 -29.26
C LYS A 339 -13.60 -6.10 -28.32
N TRP A 340 -13.22 -7.36 -28.12
CA TRP A 340 -13.90 -8.27 -27.18
C TRP A 340 -13.84 -7.77 -25.73
N LEU A 341 -12.68 -7.28 -25.28
CA LEU A 341 -12.50 -6.70 -23.95
C LEU A 341 -13.34 -5.43 -23.78
N LEU A 342 -13.23 -4.49 -24.72
CA LEU A 342 -13.94 -3.21 -24.67
C LEU A 342 -15.47 -3.37 -24.78
N ALA A 343 -15.97 -4.44 -25.42
CA ALA A 343 -17.39 -4.77 -25.42
C ALA A 343 -17.98 -5.04 -24.01
N ARG A 344 -17.13 -5.29 -23.01
CA ARG A 344 -17.54 -5.43 -21.59
C ARG A 344 -17.62 -4.09 -20.85
N GLY A 345 -17.34 -2.99 -21.54
CA GLY A 345 -17.19 -1.66 -20.96
C GLY A 345 -15.84 -1.49 -20.27
N THR A 346 -15.47 -0.23 -20.08
CA THR A 346 -14.19 0.22 -19.52
C THR A 346 -13.83 -0.46 -18.19
N VAL A 347 -14.78 -0.56 -17.27
CA VAL A 347 -14.58 -1.19 -15.95
C VAL A 347 -14.42 -2.70 -16.09
N GLY A 348 -15.25 -3.35 -16.92
CA GLY A 348 -15.20 -4.80 -17.13
C GLY A 348 -13.90 -5.25 -17.79
N ALA A 349 -13.45 -4.54 -18.83
CA ALA A 349 -12.19 -4.80 -19.51
C ALA A 349 -10.99 -4.71 -18.54
N ASP A 350 -10.98 -3.68 -17.70
CA ASP A 350 -9.92 -3.49 -16.71
C ASP A 350 -9.88 -4.59 -15.67
N LEU A 351 -11.04 -4.97 -15.12
CA LEU A 351 -11.12 -6.06 -14.14
C LEU A 351 -10.64 -7.37 -14.73
N ILE A 352 -10.97 -7.68 -15.99
CA ILE A 352 -10.46 -8.89 -16.65
C ILE A 352 -8.94 -8.86 -16.72
N LEU A 353 -8.33 -7.76 -17.17
CA LEU A 353 -6.87 -7.64 -17.24
C LEU A 353 -6.23 -7.71 -15.84
N LEU A 354 -6.83 -7.07 -14.83
CA LEU A 354 -6.34 -7.15 -13.45
C LEU A 354 -6.39 -8.58 -12.93
N ILE A 355 -7.46 -9.34 -13.17
CA ILE A 355 -7.58 -10.75 -12.79
C ILE A 355 -6.53 -11.59 -13.50
N LEU A 356 -6.30 -11.37 -14.80
CA LEU A 356 -5.31 -12.13 -15.56
C LEU A 356 -3.88 -11.85 -15.05
N VAL A 357 -3.54 -10.59 -14.80
CA VAL A 357 -2.25 -10.20 -14.20
C VAL A 357 -2.11 -10.80 -12.80
N TRP A 358 -3.18 -10.74 -11.99
CA TRP A 358 -3.22 -11.30 -10.66
C TRP A 358 -2.97 -12.82 -10.68
N LEU A 359 -3.66 -13.56 -11.56
CA LEU A 359 -3.48 -15.01 -11.72
C LEU A 359 -2.07 -15.35 -12.21
N ALA A 360 -1.55 -14.59 -13.18
CA ALA A 360 -0.20 -14.79 -13.70
C ALA A 360 0.85 -14.58 -12.59
N ILE A 361 0.72 -13.52 -11.79
CA ILE A 361 1.63 -13.26 -10.66
C ILE A 361 1.51 -14.37 -9.61
N ALA A 362 0.31 -14.84 -9.27
CA ALA A 362 0.12 -15.92 -8.32
C ALA A 362 0.79 -17.22 -8.78
N ILE A 363 0.59 -17.61 -10.05
CA ILE A 363 1.21 -18.79 -10.66
C ILE A 363 2.73 -18.65 -10.71
N LEU A 364 3.26 -17.51 -11.14
CA LEU A 364 4.70 -17.25 -11.18
C LEU A 364 5.33 -17.29 -9.79
N THR A 365 4.66 -16.69 -8.79
CA THR A 365 5.12 -16.69 -7.39
C THR A 365 5.21 -18.12 -6.86
N TYR A 366 4.16 -18.92 -7.07
CA TYR A 366 4.17 -20.33 -6.69
C TYR A 366 5.24 -21.13 -7.44
N GLY A 367 5.31 -20.99 -8.76
CA GLY A 367 6.24 -21.76 -9.60
C GLY A 367 7.70 -21.45 -9.27
N VAL A 368 8.05 -20.18 -9.11
CA VAL A 368 9.41 -19.78 -8.76
C VAL A 368 9.77 -20.24 -7.35
N ILE A 369 8.88 -20.06 -6.38
CA ILE A 369 9.24 -20.34 -4.97
C ILE A 369 9.24 -21.84 -4.67
N SER A 370 8.31 -22.62 -5.25
CA SER A 370 8.28 -24.07 -5.09
C SER A 370 9.50 -24.79 -5.66
N GLN A 371 10.18 -24.19 -6.64
CA GLN A 371 11.38 -24.75 -7.27
C GLN A 371 12.70 -24.37 -6.59
N LEU A 372 12.69 -23.46 -5.60
CA LEU A 372 13.92 -22.99 -4.99
C LEU A 372 14.40 -23.92 -3.87
N ASN A 373 15.64 -24.38 -3.98
CA ASN A 373 16.30 -25.08 -2.89
C ASN A 373 16.49 -24.11 -1.70
N THR A 374 15.75 -24.35 -0.62
CA THR A 374 15.83 -23.58 0.63
C THR A 374 17.22 -23.60 1.29
N GLU A 375 18.08 -24.56 0.91
CA GLU A 375 19.47 -24.65 1.37
C GLU A 375 20.36 -23.57 0.73
N LEU A 376 20.02 -23.07 -0.46
CA LEU A 376 20.73 -21.97 -1.12
C LEU A 376 20.19 -20.63 -0.62
N PHE A 377 20.69 -20.20 0.54
CA PHE A 377 20.20 -19.02 1.26
C PHE A 377 20.10 -17.75 0.41
N GLU A 378 21.09 -17.46 -0.44
CA GLU A 378 21.14 -16.21 -1.21
C GLU A 378 20.13 -16.16 -2.37
N PRO A 379 20.08 -17.15 -3.28
CA PRO A 379 19.02 -17.27 -4.28
C PRO A 379 17.63 -17.31 -3.66
N TRP A 380 17.44 -18.10 -2.60
CA TRP A 380 16.17 -18.19 -1.90
C TRP A 380 15.76 -16.86 -1.27
N PHE A 381 16.66 -16.15 -0.59
CA PHE A 381 16.36 -14.86 0.02
C PHE A 381 15.97 -13.80 -1.01
N LYS A 382 16.69 -13.73 -2.14
CA LYS A 382 16.39 -12.77 -3.22
C LYS A 382 15.02 -13.07 -3.82
N ALA A 383 14.74 -14.32 -4.16
CA ALA A 383 13.46 -14.71 -4.72
C ALA A 383 12.30 -14.58 -3.72
N TYR A 384 12.50 -14.93 -2.45
CA TYR A 384 11.49 -14.75 -1.41
C TYR A 384 11.12 -13.27 -1.22
N ASN A 385 12.10 -12.36 -1.23
CA ASN A 385 11.81 -10.93 -1.08
C ASN A 385 11.24 -10.32 -2.37
N PHE A 386 11.70 -10.76 -3.54
CA PHE A 386 11.22 -10.26 -4.82
C PHE A 386 9.90 -10.93 -5.23
N TRP A 387 9.95 -12.20 -5.66
CA TRP A 387 8.77 -12.93 -6.12
C TRP A 387 7.76 -13.17 -5.01
N GLY A 388 8.22 -13.47 -3.81
CA GLY A 388 7.34 -13.55 -2.66
C GLY A 388 6.82 -12.16 -2.29
N ARG A 389 7.59 -11.42 -1.48
CA ARG A 389 7.06 -10.23 -0.79
C ARG A 389 6.60 -9.15 -1.77
N LEU A 390 7.33 -8.86 -2.85
CA LEU A 390 6.94 -7.77 -3.76
C LEU A 390 5.74 -8.16 -4.64
N ALA A 391 5.80 -9.29 -5.33
CA ALA A 391 4.71 -9.72 -6.23
C ALA A 391 3.44 -10.05 -5.45
N GLY A 392 3.58 -10.72 -4.31
CA GLY A 392 2.50 -10.97 -3.37
C GLY A 392 1.86 -9.71 -2.77
N ARG A 393 2.65 -8.66 -2.50
CA ARG A 393 2.09 -7.36 -2.12
C ARG A 393 1.26 -6.77 -3.24
N LEU A 394 1.70 -6.86 -4.50
CA LEU A 394 0.93 -6.36 -5.63
C LEU A 394 -0.45 -7.05 -5.73
N LEU A 395 -0.51 -8.37 -5.53
CA LEU A 395 -1.76 -9.13 -5.50
C LEU A 395 -2.77 -8.55 -4.51
N MET A 396 -2.31 -8.22 -3.31
CA MET A 396 -3.16 -7.71 -2.23
C MET A 396 -3.49 -6.24 -2.36
N VAL A 397 -2.57 -5.47 -2.90
CA VAL A 397 -2.73 -4.03 -3.07
C VAL A 397 -3.74 -3.74 -4.20
N ILE A 398 -3.87 -4.61 -5.21
CA ILE A 398 -4.87 -4.49 -6.29
C ILE A 398 -6.30 -4.87 -5.84
N ALA A 399 -6.44 -5.77 -4.85
CA ALA A 399 -7.73 -6.32 -4.46
C ALA A 399 -8.81 -5.27 -4.11
N PRO A 400 -8.50 -4.16 -3.40
CA PRO A 400 -9.49 -3.11 -3.13
C PRO A 400 -10.06 -2.44 -4.39
N ALA A 401 -9.23 -2.20 -5.40
CA ALA A 401 -9.69 -1.65 -6.66
C ALA A 401 -10.56 -2.66 -7.43
N MET A 402 -10.23 -3.95 -7.38
CA MET A 402 -11.06 -5.00 -7.97
C MET A 402 -12.43 -5.10 -7.30
N LEU A 403 -12.48 -5.11 -5.97
CA LEU A 403 -13.74 -5.12 -5.21
C LEU A 403 -14.59 -3.88 -5.54
N PHE A 404 -13.96 -2.71 -5.57
CA PHE A 404 -14.63 -1.47 -5.98
C PHE A 404 -15.23 -1.57 -7.39
N GLY A 405 -14.51 -2.12 -8.37
CA GLY A 405 -15.02 -2.32 -9.72
C GLY A 405 -16.18 -3.30 -9.78
N ILE A 406 -16.12 -4.38 -9.01
CA ILE A 406 -17.22 -5.35 -8.88
C ILE A 406 -18.46 -4.68 -8.28
N CYS A 407 -18.29 -3.89 -7.21
CA CYS A 407 -19.36 -3.11 -6.60
C CYS A 407 -19.96 -2.12 -7.61
N LEU A 408 -19.11 -1.42 -8.38
CA LEU A 408 -19.52 -0.45 -9.39
C LEU A 408 -20.36 -1.11 -10.52
N LEU A 409 -19.88 -2.22 -11.08
CA LEU A 409 -20.62 -2.97 -12.09
C LEU A 409 -21.94 -3.52 -11.56
N THR A 410 -21.94 -4.03 -10.32
CA THR A 410 -23.12 -4.61 -9.68
C THR A 410 -24.16 -3.51 -9.45
N LEU A 411 -23.79 -2.42 -8.80
CA LEU A 411 -24.70 -1.28 -8.57
C LEU A 411 -25.15 -0.64 -9.87
N GLY A 412 -24.27 -0.47 -10.85
CA GLY A 412 -24.62 0.04 -12.17
C GLY A 412 -25.70 -0.80 -12.84
N LYS A 413 -25.57 -2.14 -12.83
CA LYS A 413 -26.61 -3.05 -13.34
C LYS A 413 -27.91 -2.96 -12.54
N LEU A 414 -27.84 -2.91 -11.22
CA LEU A 414 -29.03 -2.80 -10.36
C LEU A 414 -29.79 -1.48 -10.57
N MET A 415 -29.08 -0.38 -10.83
CA MET A 415 -29.66 0.94 -11.09
C MET A 415 -30.17 1.13 -12.53
N ALA A 416 -29.62 0.35 -13.48
CA ALA A 416 -30.05 0.36 -14.88
C ALA A 416 -31.36 -0.42 -15.12
N ARG A 417 -31.70 -1.41 -14.28
CA ARG A 417 -32.97 -2.13 -14.39
C ARG A 417 -34.15 -1.18 -14.15
N GLU A 418 -35.13 -1.18 -15.05
CA GLU A 418 -36.35 -0.38 -14.89
C GLU A 418 -37.33 -1.02 -13.90
N GLY A 419 -38.29 -0.24 -13.38
CA GLY A 419 -39.37 -0.73 -12.52
C GLY A 419 -39.13 -0.64 -11.00
N ALA A 420 -39.89 -1.43 -10.24
CA ALA A 420 -39.92 -1.39 -8.77
C ALA A 420 -38.53 -1.63 -8.16
N PHE A 421 -37.70 -2.46 -8.78
CA PHE A 421 -36.38 -2.79 -8.27
C PHE A 421 -35.43 -1.57 -8.18
N LYS A 422 -35.50 -0.65 -9.16
CA LYS A 422 -34.79 0.64 -9.12
C LYS A 422 -35.25 1.53 -7.98
N HIS A 423 -36.54 1.44 -7.64
CA HIS A 423 -37.16 2.24 -6.60
C HIS A 423 -36.77 1.71 -5.21
N HIS A 424 -36.72 0.39 -5.05
CA HIS A 424 -36.30 -0.25 -3.81
C HIS A 424 -34.79 -0.13 -3.57
N SER A 425 -33.96 -0.26 -4.61
CA SER A 425 -32.49 -0.17 -4.46
C SER A 425 -32.02 1.20 -3.93
N ILE A 426 -32.70 2.28 -4.30
CA ILE A 426 -32.42 3.64 -3.80
C ILE A 426 -32.65 3.77 -2.29
N ILE A 427 -33.51 2.94 -1.69
CA ILE A 427 -33.82 2.99 -0.24
C ILE A 427 -33.05 1.90 0.51
N VAL A 428 -33.09 0.68 -0.02
CA VAL A 428 -32.50 -0.52 0.60
C VAL A 428 -30.98 -0.38 0.72
N VAL A 429 -30.28 0.11 -0.30
CA VAL A 429 -28.82 0.26 -0.24
C VAL A 429 -28.41 1.26 0.85
N PRO A 430 -28.92 2.51 0.92
CA PRO A 430 -28.63 3.41 2.03
C PRO A 430 -29.00 2.83 3.39
N GLY A 431 -30.16 2.17 3.51
CA GLY A 431 -30.62 1.57 4.76
C GLY A 431 -29.65 0.49 5.25
N LEU A 432 -29.25 -0.42 4.35
CA LEU A 432 -28.26 -1.45 4.62
C LEU A 432 -26.91 -0.84 5.02
N LEU A 433 -26.42 0.16 4.29
CA LEU A 433 -25.13 0.79 4.59
C LEU A 433 -25.16 1.55 5.91
N THR A 434 -26.27 2.20 6.25
CA THR A 434 -26.43 2.89 7.55
C THR A 434 -26.49 1.88 8.70
N PHE A 435 -27.20 0.77 8.51
CA PHE A 435 -27.25 -0.33 9.49
C PHE A 435 -25.87 -0.96 9.70
N MET A 436 -25.17 -1.28 8.61
CA MET A 436 -23.80 -1.82 8.64
C MET A 436 -22.83 -0.83 9.28
N LEU A 437 -22.95 0.47 8.99
CA LEU A 437 -22.19 1.52 9.67
C LEU A 437 -22.44 1.50 11.18
N GLY A 438 -23.70 1.38 11.60
CA GLY A 438 -24.06 1.26 13.01
C GLY A 438 -23.36 0.09 13.69
N ILE A 439 -23.35 -1.09 13.06
CA ILE A 439 -22.62 -2.27 13.54
C ILE A 439 -21.13 -1.98 13.64
N LEU A 440 -20.53 -1.41 12.60
CA LEU A 440 -19.10 -1.09 12.57
C LEU A 440 -18.71 -0.13 13.68
N VAL A 441 -19.44 0.98 13.84
CA VAL A 441 -19.16 1.98 14.87
C VAL A 441 -19.32 1.37 16.27
N TRP A 442 -20.37 0.58 16.49
CA TRP A 442 -20.60 -0.09 17.77
C TRP A 442 -19.47 -1.08 18.09
N GLN A 443 -19.09 -1.93 17.14
CA GLN A 443 -17.98 -2.86 17.29
C GLN A 443 -16.64 -2.14 17.50
N SER A 444 -16.40 -1.04 16.79
CA SER A 444 -15.22 -0.20 16.99
C SER A 444 -15.16 0.39 18.39
N ALA A 445 -16.26 0.96 18.88
CA ALA A 445 -16.33 1.51 20.23
C ALA A 445 -16.00 0.45 21.29
N ASN A 446 -16.39 -0.81 21.07
CA ASN A 446 -16.09 -1.93 21.98
C ASN A 446 -14.66 -2.50 21.83
N THR A 447 -13.98 -2.25 20.70
CA THR A 447 -12.65 -2.84 20.38
C THR A 447 -11.50 -1.86 20.53
N ILE A 448 -11.75 -0.56 20.45
CA ILE A 448 -10.73 0.47 20.67
C ILE A 448 -10.28 0.40 22.13
N SER A 449 -9.08 -0.15 22.34
CA SER A 449 -8.50 -0.31 23.66
C SER A 449 -7.75 0.98 24.02
N ALA A 450 -8.05 1.48 25.22
CA ALA A 450 -7.27 2.54 25.87
C ALA A 450 -5.79 2.15 26.03
N ASP A 451 -5.45 0.86 25.94
CA ASP A 451 -4.10 0.32 26.11
C ASP A 451 -3.24 0.40 24.84
N THR A 452 -3.76 0.89 23.72
CA THR A 452 -3.01 0.96 22.46
C THR A 452 -1.69 1.72 22.63
N MET A 453 -1.75 2.94 23.16
CA MET A 453 -0.59 3.78 23.40
C MET A 453 0.27 3.24 24.56
N PRO A 454 -0.29 2.86 25.73
CA PRO A 454 0.47 2.17 26.79
C PRO A 454 1.25 0.94 26.31
N ARG A 455 0.67 0.13 25.41
CA ARG A 455 1.31 -1.07 24.87
C ARG A 455 2.51 -0.73 23.99
N ILE A 456 2.36 0.22 23.06
CA ILE A 456 3.47 0.69 22.21
C ILE A 456 4.56 1.34 23.08
N ALA A 457 4.16 2.19 24.03
CA ALA A 457 5.08 2.82 24.97
C ALA A 457 5.84 1.76 25.81
N SER A 458 5.14 0.73 26.31
CA SER A 458 5.75 -0.37 27.04
C SER A 458 6.86 -1.06 26.24
N ASP A 459 6.66 -1.28 24.94
CA ASP A 459 7.69 -1.87 24.07
C ASP A 459 8.91 -0.95 23.93
N PHE A 460 8.69 0.37 23.86
CA PHE A 460 9.78 1.35 23.87
C PHE A 460 10.46 1.52 25.23
N PHE A 461 9.74 1.39 26.34
CA PHE A 461 10.34 1.31 27.68
C PHE A 461 11.21 0.05 27.82
N LYS A 462 10.80 -1.08 27.26
CA LYS A 462 11.63 -2.29 27.19
C LYS A 462 12.89 -2.03 26.34
N ALA A 463 12.77 -1.32 25.22
CA ALA A 463 13.93 -0.93 24.40
C ALA A 463 14.89 -0.01 25.17
N GLU A 464 14.38 1.02 25.84
CA GLU A 464 15.14 1.93 26.70
C GLU A 464 15.89 1.17 27.80
N LYS A 465 15.20 0.27 28.51
CA LYS A 465 15.80 -0.59 29.55
C LYS A 465 16.88 -1.52 29.00
N ARG A 466 16.79 -1.96 27.74
CA ARG A 466 17.84 -2.77 27.10
C ARG A 466 19.06 -1.92 26.77
N ILE A 467 18.87 -0.70 26.32
CA ILE A 467 19.96 0.25 26.02
C ILE A 467 20.71 0.66 27.29
N SER A 468 19.99 0.86 28.41
CA SER A 468 20.62 1.24 29.67
C SER A 468 21.49 0.14 30.28
N LYS A 469 21.23 -1.14 29.94
CA LYS A 469 22.03 -2.30 30.38
C LYS A 469 23.37 -2.45 29.65
N GLY A 470 23.68 -1.61 28.66
CA GLY A 470 24.96 -1.61 27.96
C GLY A 470 24.89 -2.22 26.54
N PRO A 471 25.80 -3.13 26.18
CA PRO A 471 25.94 -3.61 24.80
C PRO A 471 24.69 -4.34 24.30
N MET A 472 24.47 -4.28 22.97
CA MET A 472 23.29 -4.88 22.33
C MET A 472 23.10 -6.35 22.73
N PRO A 473 21.94 -6.76 23.29
CA PRO A 473 21.69 -8.14 23.65
C PRO A 473 21.68 -9.03 22.41
N LYS A 474 22.43 -10.14 22.47
CA LYS A 474 22.46 -11.15 21.39
C LYS A 474 21.12 -11.87 21.33
N LEU A 475 20.31 -11.61 20.31
CA LEU A 475 19.17 -12.45 20.00
C LEU A 475 19.64 -13.72 19.30
N LYS A 476 19.20 -14.90 19.76
CA LYS A 476 19.58 -16.22 19.21
C LYS A 476 19.36 -16.31 17.69
N ALA A 477 18.35 -15.63 17.15
CA ALA A 477 17.96 -15.71 15.74
C ALA A 477 18.63 -14.68 14.81
N MET A 478 18.96 -13.48 15.29
CA MET A 478 19.44 -12.37 14.43
C MET A 478 20.80 -11.80 14.83
N GLY A 479 21.28 -12.07 16.05
CA GLY A 479 22.51 -11.47 16.59
C GLY A 479 22.32 -10.06 17.16
N PHE A 480 21.23 -9.36 16.83
CA PHE A 480 20.85 -8.05 17.37
C PHE A 480 19.32 -7.84 17.29
N SER A 481 18.80 -6.79 17.95
CA SER A 481 17.38 -6.39 17.88
C SER A 481 17.22 -5.12 17.04
N GLU A 482 16.58 -5.24 15.88
CA GLU A 482 16.29 -4.09 14.99
C GLU A 482 15.47 -3.00 15.69
N ALA A 483 14.42 -3.37 16.43
CA ALA A 483 13.61 -2.41 17.17
C ALA A 483 14.44 -1.59 18.17
N VAL A 484 15.37 -2.23 18.89
CA VAL A 484 16.27 -1.53 19.83
C VAL A 484 17.26 -0.63 19.08
N LEU A 485 17.80 -1.10 17.96
CA LEU A 485 18.72 -0.33 17.12
C LEU A 485 18.03 0.92 16.56
N TYR A 486 16.85 0.76 15.97
CA TYR A 486 16.05 1.84 15.38
C TYR A 486 15.56 2.83 16.42
N TYR A 487 15.14 2.35 17.59
CA TYR A 487 14.85 3.22 18.72
C TYR A 487 16.06 4.06 19.13
N ALA A 488 17.26 3.46 19.20
CA ALA A 488 18.48 4.17 19.57
C ALA A 488 18.94 5.19 18.51
N ILE A 489 18.82 4.86 17.23
CA ILE A 489 19.09 5.80 16.13
C ILE A 489 18.13 6.98 16.24
N SER A 490 16.83 6.70 16.37
CA SER A 490 15.80 7.74 16.49
C SER A 490 16.10 8.68 17.67
N LYS A 491 16.40 8.11 18.84
CA LYS A 491 16.71 8.85 20.05
C LYS A 491 17.97 9.71 19.92
N THR A 492 18.98 9.21 19.20
CA THR A 492 20.23 9.96 18.96
C THR A 492 19.97 11.17 18.08
N VAL A 493 19.28 10.98 16.95
CA VAL A 493 18.96 12.03 15.98
C VAL A 493 18.03 13.08 16.58
N ASP A 494 17.12 12.68 17.47
CA ASP A 494 16.25 13.61 18.20
C ASP A 494 16.98 14.45 19.28
N GLY A 495 18.30 14.32 19.39
CA GLY A 495 19.16 15.07 20.30
C GLY A 495 19.19 14.51 21.73
N ARG A 496 18.64 13.31 21.97
CA ARG A 496 18.51 12.74 23.32
C ARG A 496 19.66 11.79 23.65
N GLY A 497 20.86 12.36 23.71
CA GLY A 497 22.10 11.68 24.05
C GLY A 497 22.66 10.80 22.92
N ARG A 498 23.61 9.92 23.24
CA ARG A 498 24.23 8.99 22.27
C ARG A 498 24.01 7.51 22.64
N PRO A 499 22.75 7.04 22.71
CA PRO A 499 22.44 5.65 23.09
C PRO A 499 23.04 4.62 22.12
N LEU A 500 23.22 4.96 20.84
CA LEU A 500 23.85 4.05 19.89
C LEU A 500 25.31 3.75 20.25
N ASP A 501 26.06 4.74 20.76
CA ASP A 501 27.45 4.54 21.18
C ASP A 501 27.57 3.54 22.33
N ARG A 502 26.56 3.48 23.21
CA ARG A 502 26.51 2.48 24.30
C ARG A 502 26.18 1.08 23.77
N LEU A 503 25.30 0.97 22.77
CA LEU A 503 24.92 -0.30 22.17
C LEU A 503 26.02 -0.93 21.32
N LEU A 504 26.86 -0.10 20.69
CA LEU A 504 27.93 -0.54 19.79
C LEU A 504 29.28 -0.76 20.50
N ARG A 505 29.41 -0.46 21.79
CA ARG A 505 30.51 -1.01 22.61
C ARG A 505 30.34 -2.52 22.73
#